data_AF-A5DQF3-F1
#
_entry.id   AF-A5DQF3-F1
#
_cell.length_a   1.000
_cell.length_b   1.000
_cell.length_c   1.000
_cell.angle_alpha   90.00
_cell.angle_beta   90.00
_cell.angle_gamma   90.00
#
_symmetry.space_group_name_H-M   'P 1'
#
loop_
_entity.id
_entity.type
_entity.pdbx_description
1 polymer ?
#
loop_
_entity_poly.entity_id
_entity_poly.type
_entity_poly.pdbx_seq_one_letter_code
_entity_poly.pdbx_strand_id
1 'polypeptide(L)'
;MSDRLTQLQVCLDQLVEQFNATVNYVNTNCENALLDDDPMSVSNLAAAAPLPGQQQQATPAGSNRQTNAANSVSNQPTAHAEAETNFENTISELSTDLILKSRQITMLIDSLPGIGVAPETQFEMLQKLSKELQDVEKERKEKIKEKDQLLKKCEHLIVQLSNGISTTRN
;
A
#
# COMPACT_ATOMS: atom_id res chain seq x y z
N MET A 1 13.99 3.26 14.15
CA MET A 1 12.76 3.56 13.37
C MET A 1 13.08 4.49 12.20
N SER A 2 14.05 4.15 11.33
CA SER A 2 14.40 4.92 10.12
C SER A 2 13.61 4.46 8.89
N ASP A 3 12.74 3.48 9.07
CA ASP A 3 11.99 2.78 8.02
C ASP A 3 10.84 3.62 7.42
N ARG A 4 10.78 4.93 7.73
CA ARG A 4 9.79 5.84 7.14
C ARG A 4 10.16 6.25 5.73
N LEU A 5 11.46 6.40 5.44
CA LEU A 5 11.92 6.69 4.09
C LEU A 5 11.70 5.49 3.15
N THR A 6 12.02 4.28 3.61
CA THR A 6 11.72 3.04 2.87
C THR A 6 10.21 2.87 2.66
N GLN A 7 9.41 3.14 3.69
CA GLN A 7 7.95 3.09 3.58
C GLN A 7 7.40 4.11 2.58
N LEU A 8 7.96 5.32 2.53
CA LEU A 8 7.61 6.32 1.53
C LEU A 8 7.92 5.83 0.11
N GLN A 9 9.08 5.20 -0.09
CA GLN A 9 9.47 4.60 -1.37
C GLN A 9 8.47 3.52 -1.79
N VAL A 10 8.15 2.57 -0.90
CA VAL A 10 7.15 1.52 -1.17
C VAL A 10 5.77 2.11 -1.47
N CYS A 11 5.33 3.16 -0.75
CA CYS A 11 4.07 3.82 -1.02
C CYS A 11 4.05 4.53 -2.38
N LEU A 12 5.17 5.12 -2.81
CA LEU A 12 5.28 5.75 -4.12
C LEU A 12 5.26 4.71 -5.25
N ASP A 13 5.98 3.61 -5.08
CA ASP A 13 5.99 2.50 -6.06
C ASP A 13 4.58 1.91 -6.23
N GLN A 14 3.87 1.67 -5.12
CA GLN A 14 2.48 1.24 -5.12
C GLN A 14 1.55 2.23 -5.82
N LEU A 15 1.76 3.54 -5.62
CA LEU A 15 0.96 4.58 -6.28
C LEU A 15 1.12 4.54 -7.80
N VAL A 16 2.35 4.36 -8.29
CA VAL A 16 2.65 4.28 -9.73
C VAL A 16 2.05 3.01 -10.35
N GLU A 17 2.14 1.88 -9.65
CA GLU A 17 1.55 0.62 -10.09
C GLU A 17 0.02 0.71 -10.17
N GLN A 18 -0.61 1.29 -9.15
CA GLN A 18 -2.05 1.55 -9.14
C GLN A 18 -2.46 2.52 -10.26
N PHE A 19 -1.70 3.58 -10.51
CA PHE A 19 -1.97 4.50 -11.63
C PHE A 19 -1.98 3.80 -12.99
N ASN A 20 -0.99 2.94 -13.23
CA ASN A 20 -0.89 2.19 -14.48
C ASN A 20 -2.05 1.18 -14.62
N ALA A 21 -2.40 0.50 -13.53
CA ALA A 21 -3.56 -0.39 -13.51
C ALA A 21 -4.87 0.36 -13.80
N THR A 22 -5.08 1.53 -13.19
CA THR A 22 -6.24 2.41 -13.44
C THR A 22 -6.32 2.82 -14.90
N VAL A 23 -5.21 3.32 -15.48
CA VAL A 23 -5.20 3.77 -16.88
C VAL A 23 -5.45 2.62 -17.84
N ASN A 24 -4.87 1.44 -17.60
CA ASN A 24 -5.13 0.26 -18.43
C ASN A 24 -6.57 -0.25 -18.28
N TYR A 25 -7.13 -0.19 -17.07
CA TYR A 25 -8.52 -0.55 -16.82
C TYR A 25 -9.48 0.37 -17.56
N VAL A 26 -9.26 1.69 -17.49
CA VAL A 26 -10.02 2.68 -18.26
C VAL A 26 -9.85 2.43 -19.76
N ASN A 27 -8.64 2.23 -20.25
CA ASN A 27 -8.40 2.03 -21.68
C ASN A 27 -9.05 0.76 -22.25
N THR A 28 -9.22 -0.29 -21.43
CA THR A 28 -9.75 -1.59 -21.89
C THR A 28 -11.26 -1.71 -21.69
N ASN A 29 -11.83 -1.04 -20.68
CA ASN A 29 -13.23 -1.19 -20.28
C ASN A 29 -14.07 0.08 -20.50
N CYS A 30 -13.46 1.21 -20.89
CA CYS A 30 -14.22 2.38 -21.30
C CYS A 30 -14.89 2.04 -22.64
N GLU A 31 -16.21 1.94 -22.62
CA GLU A 31 -16.98 1.76 -23.83
C GLU A 31 -16.88 3.03 -24.69
N ASN A 32 -16.70 2.86 -25.99
CA ASN A 32 -16.64 3.99 -26.91
C ASN A 32 -17.96 4.75 -26.84
N ALA A 33 -17.89 6.01 -26.41
CA ALA A 33 -19.05 6.89 -26.37
C ALA A 33 -19.74 6.92 -27.75
N LEU A 34 -21.06 6.92 -27.74
CA LEU A 34 -21.87 7.13 -28.93
C LEU A 34 -21.48 8.49 -29.53
N LEU A 35 -21.20 8.49 -30.84
CA LEU A 35 -20.74 9.68 -31.56
C LEU A 35 -21.89 10.66 -31.84
N ASP A 36 -23.13 10.19 -31.68
CA ASP A 36 -24.37 10.91 -31.93
C ASP A 36 -25.39 10.57 -30.83
N ASP A 37 -26.18 11.55 -30.38
CA ASP A 37 -27.19 11.40 -29.30
C ASP A 37 -28.29 10.37 -29.65
N ASP A 38 -28.49 10.11 -30.95
CA ASP A 38 -29.42 9.10 -31.44
C ASP A 38 -28.73 7.71 -31.51
N PRO A 39 -29.14 6.73 -30.69
CA PRO A 39 -28.47 5.42 -30.59
C PRO A 39 -28.53 4.59 -31.89
N MET A 40 -29.42 4.95 -32.82
CA MET A 40 -29.59 4.30 -34.13
C MET A 40 -29.02 5.12 -35.30
N SER A 41 -28.27 6.20 -35.03
CA SER A 41 -27.63 6.99 -36.08
C SER A 41 -26.65 6.15 -36.89
N VAL A 42 -26.60 6.40 -38.21
CA VAL A 42 -25.74 5.67 -39.16
C VAL A 42 -24.27 5.72 -38.73
N SER A 43 -23.87 6.80 -38.05
CA SER A 43 -22.54 7.00 -37.46
C SER A 43 -22.22 5.98 -36.36
N ASN A 44 -23.17 5.70 -35.45
CA ASN A 44 -23.00 4.75 -34.35
C ASN A 44 -23.02 3.30 -34.87
N LEU A 45 -23.87 3.02 -35.87
CA LEU A 45 -23.96 1.69 -36.49
C LEU A 45 -22.74 1.36 -37.37
N ALA A 46 -22.14 2.36 -38.03
CA ALA A 46 -20.91 2.21 -38.80
C ALA A 46 -19.67 2.04 -37.91
N ALA A 47 -19.63 2.69 -36.74
CA ALA A 47 -18.57 2.52 -35.75
C ALA A 47 -18.58 1.11 -35.11
N ALA A 48 -19.75 0.49 -35.01
CA ALA A 48 -19.92 -0.87 -34.50
C ALA A 48 -19.81 -1.98 -35.58
N ALA A 49 -19.60 -1.63 -36.86
CA ALA A 49 -19.55 -2.59 -37.95
C ALA A 49 -18.20 -3.33 -38.04
N PRO A 50 -18.17 -4.67 -38.24
CA PRO A 50 -16.93 -5.42 -38.45
C PRO A 50 -16.18 -4.93 -39.70
N LEU A 51 -14.86 -4.76 -39.60
CA LEU A 51 -14.02 -4.31 -40.72
C LEU A 51 -14.20 -5.20 -41.96
N PRO A 52 -14.43 -4.63 -43.16
CA PRO A 52 -14.49 -5.41 -44.41
C PRO A 52 -13.10 -5.96 -44.75
N GLY A 53 -12.90 -7.27 -44.57
CA GLY A 53 -11.61 -7.90 -44.89
C GLY A 53 -11.40 -9.39 -44.56
N GLN A 54 -12.31 -10.04 -43.82
CA GLN A 54 -12.24 -11.51 -43.61
C GLN A 54 -13.46 -12.22 -44.23
N GLN A 55 -13.47 -12.30 -45.56
CA GLN A 55 -14.11 -13.37 -46.32
C GLN A 55 -13.14 -14.58 -46.30
N GLN A 56 -13.48 -15.86 -46.16
CA GLN A 56 -14.63 -16.63 -46.62
C GLN A 56 -14.47 -18.08 -46.07
N GLN A 57 -15.54 -18.79 -45.71
CA GLN A 57 -15.83 -20.09 -46.35
C GLN A 57 -17.29 -20.53 -46.13
N ALA A 58 -17.93 -20.88 -47.25
CA ALA A 58 -19.36 -21.10 -47.44
C ALA A 58 -19.80 -22.57 -47.22
N THR A 59 -21.11 -22.84 -47.16
CA THR A 59 -21.86 -23.67 -48.16
C THR A 59 -23.39 -23.75 -47.86
N PRO A 60 -24.24 -24.14 -48.85
CA PRO A 60 -25.61 -23.62 -49.04
C PRO A 60 -26.72 -24.70 -48.98
N ALA A 61 -28.00 -24.28 -48.88
CA ALA A 61 -29.16 -24.83 -49.62
C ALA A 61 -30.48 -24.25 -49.08
N GLY A 62 -31.33 -23.72 -49.97
CA GLY A 62 -32.63 -23.15 -49.63
C GLY A 62 -33.76 -24.18 -49.60
N SER A 63 -34.77 -23.97 -48.75
CA SER A 63 -36.13 -23.57 -49.16
C SER A 63 -37.14 -23.81 -48.01
N ASN A 64 -37.62 -22.70 -47.44
CA ASN A 64 -38.93 -22.45 -46.85
C ASN A 64 -39.64 -23.49 -45.96
N ARG A 65 -39.80 -23.14 -44.68
CA ARG A 65 -41.14 -22.96 -44.08
C ARG A 65 -41.10 -22.09 -42.81
N GLN A 66 -41.63 -20.88 -42.97
CA GLN A 66 -42.68 -20.29 -42.13
C GLN A 66 -42.32 -19.82 -40.70
N THR A 67 -42.33 -18.49 -40.56
CA THR A 67 -42.80 -17.70 -39.42
C THR A 67 -42.20 -18.02 -38.05
N ASN A 68 -41.27 -17.15 -37.61
CA ASN A 68 -41.32 -16.55 -36.27
C ASN A 68 -40.46 -15.27 -36.29
N ALA A 69 -41.01 -14.24 -36.92
CA ALA A 69 -40.59 -12.86 -36.69
C ALA A 69 -41.30 -12.36 -35.43
N ALA A 70 -40.80 -12.72 -34.25
CA ALA A 70 -41.12 -12.09 -32.96
C ALA A 70 -40.44 -12.86 -31.81
N ASN A 71 -39.13 -12.68 -31.61
CA ASN A 71 -38.49 -12.60 -30.28
C ASN A 71 -36.97 -12.65 -30.42
N SER A 72 -36.37 -11.49 -30.68
CA SER A 72 -34.94 -11.26 -30.40
C SER A 72 -34.66 -9.76 -30.36
N VAL A 73 -35.55 -9.00 -29.71
CA VAL A 73 -35.36 -7.56 -29.41
C VAL A 73 -35.97 -7.26 -28.04
N SER A 74 -35.53 -7.99 -27.00
CA SER A 74 -35.83 -7.59 -25.61
C SER A 74 -34.93 -8.35 -24.65
N ASN A 75 -33.64 -8.05 -24.64
CA ASN A 75 -32.78 -8.26 -23.46
C ASN A 75 -31.41 -7.63 -23.72
N GLN A 76 -31.30 -6.30 -23.74
CA GLN A 76 -29.98 -5.65 -23.76
C GLN A 76 -29.87 -4.18 -23.30
N PRO A 77 -30.90 -3.46 -22.82
CA PRO A 77 -30.65 -2.17 -22.16
C PRO A 77 -30.11 -2.33 -20.72
N THR A 78 -30.57 -3.35 -20.00
CA THR A 78 -30.26 -3.55 -18.58
C THR A 78 -28.83 -4.06 -18.36
N ALA A 79 -28.36 -5.03 -19.14
CA ALA A 79 -26.99 -5.55 -19.00
C ALA A 79 -25.91 -4.51 -19.35
N HIS A 80 -26.23 -3.58 -20.24
CA HIS A 80 -25.34 -2.49 -20.67
C HIS A 80 -25.26 -1.39 -19.60
N ALA A 81 -26.42 -0.91 -19.12
CA ALA A 81 -26.47 0.03 -18.00
C ALA A 81 -25.87 -0.53 -16.71
N GLU A 82 -26.02 -1.84 -16.46
CA GLU A 82 -25.36 -2.54 -15.35
C GLU A 82 -23.84 -2.57 -15.52
N ALA A 83 -23.32 -2.76 -16.74
CA ALA A 83 -21.89 -2.73 -17.02
C ALA A 83 -21.28 -1.33 -16.86
N GLU A 84 -21.95 -0.28 -17.35
CA GLU A 84 -21.54 1.12 -17.17
C GLU A 84 -21.57 1.53 -15.70
N THR A 85 -22.63 1.17 -14.98
CA THR A 85 -22.75 1.45 -13.53
C THR A 85 -21.65 0.74 -12.74
N ASN A 86 -21.32 -0.50 -13.10
CA ASN A 86 -20.22 -1.25 -12.46
C ASN A 86 -18.85 -0.65 -12.79
N PHE A 87 -18.65 -0.15 -14.01
CA PHE A 87 -17.42 0.53 -14.42
C PHE A 87 -17.22 1.85 -13.65
N GLU A 88 -18.26 2.68 -13.57
CA GLU A 88 -18.21 3.96 -12.85
C GLU A 88 -18.00 3.75 -11.34
N ASN A 89 -18.65 2.73 -10.75
CA ASN A 89 -18.40 2.33 -9.37
C ASN A 89 -16.93 1.89 -9.15
N THR A 90 -16.37 1.10 -10.07
CA THR A 90 -14.99 0.63 -9.98
C THR A 90 -13.98 1.78 -10.10
N ILE A 91 -14.23 2.74 -11.01
CA ILE A 91 -13.41 3.95 -11.13
C ILE A 91 -13.50 4.81 -9.87
N SER A 92 -14.68 4.97 -9.30
CA SER A 92 -14.89 5.75 -8.07
C SER A 92 -14.13 5.15 -6.88
N GLU A 93 -14.16 3.82 -6.73
CA GLU A 93 -13.39 3.10 -5.70
C GLU A 93 -11.88 3.28 -5.90
N LEU A 94 -11.40 3.06 -7.12
CA LEU A 94 -9.98 3.16 -7.44
C LEU A 94 -9.44 4.60 -7.31
N SER A 95 -10.26 5.59 -7.68
CA SER A 95 -9.95 7.00 -7.48
C SER A 95 -9.93 7.38 -6.00
N THR A 96 -10.83 6.79 -5.20
CA THR A 96 -10.85 7.01 -3.74
C THR A 96 -9.60 6.43 -3.09
N ASP A 97 -9.18 5.21 -3.47
CA ASP A 97 -7.94 4.60 -2.95
C ASP A 97 -6.72 5.45 -3.31
N LEU A 98 -6.64 5.95 -4.55
CA LEU A 98 -5.56 6.82 -5.00
C LEU A 98 -5.47 8.12 -4.17
N ILE A 99 -6.61 8.74 -3.85
CA ILE A 99 -6.68 9.94 -3.00
C ILE A 99 -6.23 9.61 -1.57
N LEU A 100 -6.68 8.48 -1.01
CA LEU A 100 -6.29 8.04 0.33
C LEU A 100 -4.79 7.75 0.40
N LYS A 101 -4.22 7.11 -0.63
CA LYS A 101 -2.77 6.86 -0.77
C LYS A 101 -1.98 8.15 -0.87
N SER A 102 -2.43 9.12 -1.67
CA SER A 102 -1.80 10.44 -1.75
C SER A 102 -1.79 11.14 -0.39
N ARG A 103 -2.88 11.06 0.38
CA ARG A 103 -2.94 11.61 1.74
C ARG A 103 -2.00 10.90 2.71
N GLN A 104 -1.93 9.56 2.61
CA GLN A 104 -1.02 8.76 3.42
C GLN A 104 0.44 9.13 3.14
N ILE A 105 0.79 9.36 1.86
CA ILE A 105 2.11 9.84 1.44
C ILE A 105 2.42 11.20 2.08
N THR A 106 1.48 12.15 2.07
CA THR A 106 1.65 13.46 2.73
C THR A 106 1.89 13.30 4.24
N MET A 107 1.10 12.48 4.93
CA MET A 107 1.31 12.21 6.36
C MET A 107 2.66 11.52 6.64
N LEU A 108 3.12 10.66 5.74
CA LEU A 108 4.43 10.02 5.85
C LEU A 108 5.56 11.04 5.68
N ILE A 109 5.43 11.98 4.75
CA ILE A 109 6.38 13.09 4.56
C ILE A 109 6.44 13.97 5.82
N ASP A 110 5.28 14.34 6.37
CA ASP A 110 5.20 15.18 7.57
C ASP A 110 5.75 14.48 8.82
N SER A 111 5.72 13.15 8.85
CA SER A 111 6.25 12.33 9.95
C SER A 111 7.70 11.88 9.76
N LEU A 112 8.38 12.34 8.70
CA LEU A 112 9.81 12.04 8.54
C LEU A 112 10.59 12.61 9.74
N PRO A 113 11.54 11.86 10.32
CA PRO A 113 12.37 12.39 11.39
C PRO A 113 13.38 13.38 10.80
N GLY A 114 13.42 14.61 11.34
CA GLY A 114 14.41 15.61 10.96
C GLY A 114 14.09 16.42 9.70
N ILE A 115 12.87 16.34 9.15
CA ILE A 115 12.39 17.28 8.12
C ILE A 115 12.48 18.71 8.66
N GLY A 116 13.11 19.60 7.89
CA GLY A 116 13.23 21.01 8.22
C GLY A 116 14.33 21.37 9.23
N VAL A 117 15.10 20.40 9.73
CA VAL A 117 16.24 20.68 10.63
C VAL A 117 17.53 20.73 9.83
N ALA A 118 18.29 21.82 9.97
CA ALA A 118 19.59 21.96 9.34
C ALA A 118 20.59 20.88 9.82
N PRO A 119 21.47 20.37 8.95
CA PRO A 119 22.40 19.30 9.30
C PRO A 119 23.34 19.68 10.45
N GLU A 120 23.69 20.97 10.58
CA GLU A 120 24.53 21.49 11.66
C GLU A 120 23.84 21.30 13.02
N THR A 121 22.56 21.65 13.13
CA THR A 121 21.78 21.48 14.36
C THR A 121 21.58 20.00 14.70
N GLN A 122 21.40 19.15 13.70
CA GLN A 122 21.35 17.70 13.90
C GLN A 122 22.68 17.16 14.46
N PHE A 123 23.80 17.68 13.95
CA PHE A 123 25.14 17.28 14.38
C PHE A 123 25.47 17.77 15.81
N GLU A 124 25.09 19.00 16.15
CA GLU A 124 25.22 19.52 17.52
C GLU A 124 24.40 18.69 18.51
N MET A 125 23.16 18.35 18.15
CA MET A 125 22.32 17.48 18.96
C MET A 125 22.94 16.09 19.12
N LEU A 126 23.53 15.54 18.04
CA LEU A 126 24.25 14.27 18.10
C LEU A 126 25.45 14.32 19.06
N GLN A 127 26.25 15.39 19.00
CA GLN A 127 27.37 15.57 19.94
C GLN A 127 26.90 15.66 21.38
N LYS A 128 25.83 16.41 21.64
CA LYS A 128 25.24 16.54 22.97
C LYS A 128 24.78 15.19 23.51
N LEU A 129 24.01 14.44 22.71
CA LEU A 129 23.55 13.08 23.09
C LEU A 129 24.72 12.13 23.29
N SER A 130 25.76 12.20 22.45
CA SER A 130 26.97 11.37 22.62
C SER A 130 27.68 11.65 23.94
N LYS A 131 27.75 12.93 24.35
CA LYS A 131 28.36 13.33 25.62
C LYS A 131 27.52 12.86 26.80
N GLU A 132 26.20 13.06 26.73
CA GLU A 132 25.27 12.59 27.75
C GLU A 132 25.34 11.06 27.92
N LEU A 133 25.40 10.32 26.82
CA LEU A 133 25.56 8.86 26.84
C LEU A 133 26.87 8.45 27.54
N GLN A 134 27.98 9.16 27.26
CA GLN A 134 29.26 8.89 27.88
C GLN A 134 29.23 9.14 29.40
N ASP A 135 28.57 10.22 29.84
CA ASP A 135 28.44 10.55 31.26
C ASP A 135 27.57 9.51 31.99
N VAL A 136 26.44 9.10 31.39
CA VAL A 136 25.57 8.04 31.93
C VAL A 136 26.31 6.69 31.98
N GLU A 137 27.12 6.36 30.98
CA GLU A 137 27.89 5.12 30.99
C GLU A 137 28.97 5.13 32.09
N LYS A 138 29.59 6.29 32.34
CA LYS A 138 30.54 6.46 33.43
C LYS A 138 29.86 6.26 34.79
N GLU A 139 28.71 6.88 35.01
CA GLU A 139 27.93 6.69 36.24
C GLU A 139 27.53 5.21 36.41
N ARG A 140 27.06 4.57 35.34
CA ARG A 140 26.73 3.15 35.35
C ARG A 140 27.94 2.30 35.77
N LYS A 141 29.14 2.58 35.26
CA LYS A 141 30.37 1.86 35.65
C LYS A 141 30.72 2.06 37.12
N GLU A 142 30.57 3.28 37.64
CA GLU A 142 30.80 3.57 39.06
C GLU A 142 29.80 2.81 39.95
N LYS A 143 28.51 2.81 39.59
CA LYS A 143 27.47 2.05 40.32
C LYS A 143 27.69 0.55 40.30
N ILE A 144 28.15 -0.01 39.17
CA ILE A 144 28.53 -1.43 39.10
C ILE A 144 29.70 -1.72 40.05
N LYS A 145 30.70 -0.84 40.11
CA LYS A 145 31.85 -1.00 41.00
C LYS A 145 31.44 -0.96 42.48
N GLU A 146 30.56 -0.03 42.87
CA GLU A 146 30.00 0.03 44.22
C GLU A 146 29.22 -1.25 44.56
N LYS A 147 28.36 -1.70 43.64
CA LYS A 147 27.61 -2.96 43.78
C LYS A 147 28.54 -4.16 43.98
N ASP A 148 29.60 -4.28 43.20
CA ASP A 148 30.55 -5.40 43.30
C ASP A 148 31.33 -5.38 44.62
N GLN A 149 31.68 -4.19 45.12
CA GLN A 149 32.32 -4.06 46.43
C GLN A 149 31.38 -4.47 47.57
N LEU A 150 30.11 -4.05 47.53
CA LEU A 150 29.11 -4.45 48.51
C LEU A 150 28.84 -5.95 48.45
N LEU A 151 28.76 -6.53 47.25
CA LEU A 151 28.58 -7.97 47.05
C LEU A 151 29.71 -8.77 47.70
N LYS A 152 30.98 -8.37 47.49
CA LYS A 152 32.13 -9.02 48.14
C LYS A 152 32.08 -8.93 49.67
N LYS A 153 31.62 -7.80 50.22
CA LYS A 153 31.43 -7.66 51.67
C LYS A 153 30.36 -8.62 52.17
N CYS A 154 29.22 -8.71 51.50
CA CYS A 154 28.16 -9.66 51.86
C CYS A 154 28.65 -11.12 51.77
N GLU A 155 29.34 -11.50 50.69
CA GLU A 155 29.95 -12.84 50.56
C GLU A 155 30.90 -13.14 51.72
N HIS A 156 31.75 -12.19 52.11
CA HIS A 156 32.67 -12.36 53.23
C HIS A 156 31.93 -12.60 54.56
N LEU A 157 30.87 -11.82 54.85
CA LEU A 157 30.06 -12.03 56.04
C LEU A 157 29.35 -13.39 56.03
N ILE A 158 28.85 -13.84 54.86
CA ILE A 158 28.21 -15.16 54.72
C ILE A 158 29.23 -16.28 55.01
N VAL A 159 30.45 -16.18 54.47
CA VAL A 159 31.51 -17.16 54.72
C VAL A 159 31.93 -17.16 56.19
N GLN A 160 32.09 -15.99 56.82
CA GLN A 160 32.39 -15.91 58.26
C GLN A 160 31.29 -16.55 59.12
N LEU A 161 30.02 -16.26 58.82
CA LEU A 161 28.88 -16.86 59.53
C LEU A 161 28.86 -18.39 59.35
N SER A 162 29.06 -18.88 58.12
CA SER A 162 29.12 -20.32 57.83
C SER A 162 30.26 -21.01 58.58
N ASN A 163 31.42 -20.38 58.67
CA ASN A 163 32.56 -20.89 59.41
C ASN A 163 32.27 -20.90 60.92
N GLY A 164 31.72 -19.81 61.46
CA GLY A 164 31.34 -19.70 62.87
C GLY A 164 30.33 -20.77 63.30
N ILE A 165 29.30 -21.02 62.50
CA ILE A 165 28.32 -22.11 62.73
C ILE A 165 29.01 -23.48 62.66
N SER A 166 29.94 -23.67 61.73
CA SER A 166 30.67 -24.95 61.60
C SER A 166 31.60 -25.20 62.78
N THR A 167 32.27 -24.17 63.31
CA THR A 167 33.15 -24.27 64.48
C THR A 167 32.41 -24.39 65.80
N THR A 168 31.17 -23.88 65.92
CA THR A 168 30.39 -24.03 67.16
C THR A 168 29.68 -25.37 67.28
N ARG A 169 29.54 -26.10 66.16
CA ARG A 169 28.83 -27.39 66.08
C ARG A 169 29.77 -28.60 66.22
N ASN A 170 31.07 -28.42 65.97
CA ASN A 170 32.13 -29.38 66.31
C ASN A 170 32.63 -29.11 67.73
#